data_AF-A0A929I4B8-F1
#
_entry.id   AF-A0A929I4B8-F1
#
_cell.length_a   1.000
_cell.length_b   1.000
_cell.length_c   1.000
_cell.angle_alpha   90.00
_cell.angle_beta   90.00
_cell.angle_gamma   90.00
#
_symmetry.space_group_name_H-M   'P 1'
#
loop_
_entity.id
_entity.type
_entity.pdbx_description
1 polymer ?
#
loop_
_entity_poly.entity_id
_entity_poly.type
_entity_poly.pdbx_seq_one_letter_code
_entity_poly.pdbx_strand_id
1 'polypeptide(L)'
;GSLIILVINLQEEPTGGYVTREMINDIYRQAAADSPEGYLYYTEKQNVSGDIIGIPKVAATIEGHETHSRTAEAAIDLAKVPGLEKDLSFNPGGGTVIRIPVTQAVIYGWYDNEMGSYVNMLGDRTVSIAELM
;
A
#
# COMPACT_ATOMS: atom_id res chain seq x y z
N GLY A 1 -8.15 -5.08 -18.51
CA GLY A 1 -7.10 -4.67 -17.55
C GLY A 1 -6.65 -5.85 -16.71
N SER A 2 -5.40 -5.81 -16.28
CA SER A 2 -4.81 -6.71 -15.29
C SER A 2 -4.93 -6.12 -13.88
N LEU A 3 -4.92 -6.99 -12.87
CA LEU A 3 -5.11 -6.62 -11.47
C LEU A 3 -3.78 -6.69 -10.69
N ILE A 4 -3.57 -5.69 -9.84
CA ILE A 4 -2.51 -5.60 -8.83
C ILE A 4 -3.16 -5.80 -7.47
N ILE A 5 -2.61 -6.72 -6.68
CA ILE A 5 -3.00 -6.92 -5.28
C ILE A 5 -1.74 -6.69 -4.44
N LEU A 6 -1.66 -5.52 -3.80
CA LEU A 6 -0.55 -5.17 -2.93
C LEU A 6 -0.94 -5.51 -1.49
N VAL A 7 -0.26 -6.51 -0.91
CA VAL A 7 -0.38 -6.87 0.51
C VAL A 7 0.86 -6.39 1.24
N ILE A 8 0.68 -5.52 2.23
CA ILE A 8 1.77 -4.97 3.04
C ILE A 8 1.45 -5.09 4.53
N ASN A 9 2.48 -5.34 5.34
CA ASN A 9 2.38 -5.29 6.80
C ASN A 9 3.16 -4.05 7.28
N LEU A 10 2.48 -3.22 8.05
CA LEU A 10 2.98 -1.97 8.60
C LEU A 10 3.15 -2.18 10.11
N GLN A 11 4.39 -2.09 10.58
CA GLN A 11 4.65 -2.10 12.02
C GLN A 11 4.17 -0.77 12.59
N GLU A 12 3.29 -0.85 13.58
CA GLU A 12 2.73 0.32 14.24
C GLU A 12 3.54 0.65 15.49
N GLU A 13 3.57 1.93 15.82
CA GLU A 13 4.12 2.37 17.10
C GLU A 13 3.15 1.97 18.23
N PRO A 14 3.61 1.33 19.33
CA PRO A 14 2.73 0.83 20.40
C PRO A 14 1.85 1.89 21.07
N THR A 15 2.23 3.17 20.97
CA THR A 15 1.50 4.32 21.54
C THR A 15 0.92 5.25 20.47
N GLY A 16 1.12 4.92 19.19
CA GLY A 16 0.65 5.70 18.05
C GLY A 16 -0.78 5.34 17.63
N GLY A 17 -1.27 6.05 16.61
CA GLY A 17 -2.48 5.64 15.88
C GLY A 17 -2.17 4.52 14.89
N TYR A 18 -3.20 3.80 14.47
CA TYR A 18 -3.08 2.74 13.47
C TYR A 18 -3.34 3.29 12.06
N VAL A 19 -2.69 2.71 11.07
CA VAL A 19 -2.97 2.97 9.66
C VAL A 19 -4.36 2.43 9.31
N THR A 20 -5.26 3.32 8.90
CA THR A 20 -6.62 2.96 8.50
C THR A 20 -6.79 2.95 6.99
N ARG A 21 -7.85 2.29 6.52
CA ARG A 21 -8.29 2.34 5.12
C ARG A 21 -8.45 3.78 4.64
N GLU A 22 -9.07 4.64 5.44
CA GLU A 22 -9.31 6.04 5.10
C GLU A 22 -7.99 6.79 4.90
N MET A 23 -7.02 6.57 5.79
CA MET A 23 -5.68 7.15 5.66
C MET A 23 -5.00 6.72 4.36
N ILE A 24 -5.04 5.42 4.02
CA ILE A 24 -4.47 4.89 2.77
C ILE A 24 -5.18 5.50 1.56
N ASN A 25 -6.51 5.52 1.58
CA ASN A 25 -7.34 6.06 0.51
C ASN A 25 -7.07 7.54 0.29
N ASP A 26 -6.93 8.33 1.35
CA ASP A 26 -6.63 9.75 1.27
C ASP A 26 -5.23 10.00 0.70
N ILE A 27 -4.23 9.17 1.03
CA ILE A 27 -2.90 9.25 0.42
C ILE A 27 -2.97 9.03 -1.09
N TYR A 28 -3.64 7.96 -1.55
CA TYR A 28 -3.77 7.70 -2.98
C TYR A 28 -4.62 8.74 -3.70
N ARG A 29 -5.70 9.23 -3.07
CA ARG A 29 -6.54 10.31 -3.60
C ARG A 29 -5.74 11.58 -3.78
N GLN A 30 -4.95 11.96 -2.78
CA GLN A 30 -4.07 13.12 -2.83
C GLN A 30 -2.99 12.96 -3.89
N ALA A 31 -2.30 11.82 -3.92
CA ALA A 31 -1.26 11.54 -4.92
C ALA A 31 -1.80 11.55 -6.35
N ALA A 32 -3.03 11.08 -6.58
CA ALA A 32 -3.69 11.14 -7.88
C ALA A 32 -4.05 12.59 -8.26
N ALA A 33 -4.48 13.42 -7.30
CA ALA A 33 -4.78 14.83 -7.53
C ALA A 33 -3.51 15.67 -7.80
N ASP A 34 -2.39 15.30 -7.17
CA ASP A 34 -1.11 16.01 -7.28
C ASP A 34 -0.28 15.59 -8.50
N SER A 35 -0.68 14.56 -9.25
CA SER A 35 0.03 14.09 -10.44
C SER A 35 -0.42 14.85 -11.70
N PRO A 36 0.38 15.79 -12.22
CA PRO A 36 0.01 16.54 -13.42
C PRO A 36 -0.06 15.66 -14.68
N GLU A 37 0.66 14.53 -14.70
CA GLU A 37 0.66 13.57 -15.79
C GLU A 37 -0.58 12.67 -15.80
N GLY A 38 -1.27 12.55 -14.66
CA GLY A 38 -2.46 11.71 -14.52
C GLY A 38 -2.18 10.20 -14.56
N TYR A 39 -0.94 9.79 -14.27
CA TYR A 39 -0.54 8.38 -14.29
C TYR A 39 -1.22 7.57 -13.17
N LEU A 40 -1.55 8.19 -12.05
CA LEU A 40 -2.29 7.57 -10.97
C LEU A 40 -3.74 8.06 -11.01
N TYR A 41 -4.69 7.14 -11.11
CA TYR A 41 -6.12 7.43 -11.06
C TYR A 41 -6.72 6.80 -9.79
N TYR A 42 -7.52 7.56 -9.05
CA TYR A 42 -8.20 7.08 -7.86
C TYR A 42 -9.71 6.99 -8.08
N THR A 43 -10.33 5.89 -7.66
CA THR A 43 -11.78 5.69 -7.81
C THR A 43 -12.38 4.94 -6.61
N GLU A 44 -13.64 5.29 -6.27
CA GLU A 44 -14.46 4.56 -5.29
C GLU A 44 -15.43 3.58 -5.97
N LYS A 45 -15.30 3.38 -7.28
CA LYS A 45 -16.09 2.40 -8.01
C LYS A 45 -15.51 0.99 -7.78
N GLN A 46 -16.39 0.01 -7.74
CA GLN A 46 -16.02 -1.39 -7.92
C GLN A 46 -15.93 -1.66 -9.42
N ASN A 47 -14.72 -1.65 -9.99
CA ASN A 47 -14.55 -1.91 -11.41
C ASN A 47 -14.38 -3.41 -11.66
N VAL A 48 -14.60 -3.79 -12.91
CA VAL A 48 -14.19 -5.08 -13.46
C VAL A 48 -13.11 -4.87 -14.52
N SER A 49 -12.48 -5.96 -14.96
CA SER A 49 -11.37 -5.89 -15.92
C SER A 49 -11.71 -5.16 -17.23
N GLY A 50 -12.98 -5.18 -17.66
CA GLY A 50 -13.47 -4.50 -18.86
C GLY A 50 -13.50 -2.97 -18.74
N ASP A 51 -13.74 -2.44 -17.53
CA ASP A 51 -13.82 -0.98 -17.31
C ASP A 51 -12.46 -0.29 -17.45
N ILE A 52 -11.38 -1.06 -17.35
CA ILE A 52 -10.00 -0.58 -17.35
C ILE A 52 -9.44 -0.44 -18.77
N ILE A 53 -10.02 -1.19 -19.72
CA ILE A 53 -9.49 -1.27 -21.09
C ILE A 53 -9.62 0.09 -21.78
N GLY A 54 -8.52 0.56 -22.36
CA GLY A 54 -8.52 1.77 -23.16
C GLY A 54 -8.61 3.07 -22.36
N ILE A 55 -8.44 3.04 -21.03
CA ILE A 55 -8.19 4.26 -20.25
C ILE A 55 -6.78 4.76 -20.59
N PRO A 56 -6.63 5.85 -21.36
CA PRO A 56 -5.33 6.29 -21.83
C PRO A 56 -4.52 6.87 -20.67
N LYS A 57 -3.21 6.59 -20.67
CA LYS A 57 -2.22 7.20 -19.77
C LYS A 57 -2.39 6.89 -18.28
N VAL A 58 -3.33 6.06 -17.86
CA VAL A 58 -3.41 5.66 -16.44
C VAL A 58 -2.48 4.47 -16.19
N ALA A 59 -1.37 4.71 -15.52
CA ALA A 59 -0.40 3.70 -15.05
C ALA A 59 -1.03 2.73 -14.05
N ALA A 60 -1.83 3.27 -13.13
CA ALA A 60 -2.56 2.50 -12.13
C ALA A 60 -3.86 3.20 -11.74
N THR A 61 -4.95 2.44 -11.74
CA THR A 61 -6.25 2.81 -11.17
C THR A 61 -6.36 2.19 -9.78
N ILE A 62 -6.36 2.99 -8.72
CA ILE A 62 -6.53 2.56 -7.34
C ILE A 62 -8.02 2.47 -7.00
N GLU A 63 -8.45 1.30 -6.52
CA GLU A 63 -9.82 1.07 -6.05
C GLU A 63 -9.93 1.29 -4.55
N GLY A 64 -10.28 2.51 -4.18
CA GLY A 64 -10.54 2.88 -2.78
C GLY A 64 -11.64 2.05 -2.13
N HIS A 65 -12.62 1.59 -2.94
CA HIS A 65 -13.69 0.72 -2.47
C HIS A 65 -13.17 -0.63 -1.93
N GLU A 66 -12.15 -1.18 -2.59
CA GLU A 66 -11.60 -2.51 -2.29
C GLU A 66 -10.41 -2.47 -1.32
N THR A 67 -9.99 -1.28 -0.88
CA THR A 67 -8.90 -1.16 0.10
C THR A 67 -9.32 -1.69 1.46
N HIS A 68 -8.51 -2.56 2.05
CA HIS A 68 -8.74 -3.16 3.36
C HIS A 68 -7.55 -2.95 4.27
N SER A 69 -7.80 -2.61 5.54
CA SER A 69 -6.77 -2.54 6.60
C SER A 69 -7.23 -3.31 7.82
N ARG A 70 -6.36 -4.13 8.41
CA ARG A 70 -6.63 -4.86 9.66
C ARG A 70 -5.40 -4.87 10.56
N THR A 71 -5.56 -4.36 11.77
CA THR A 71 -4.51 -4.42 12.79
C THR A 71 -4.65 -5.66 13.67
N ALA A 72 -3.52 -6.30 13.94
CA ALA A 72 -3.38 -7.41 14.88
C ALA A 72 -2.11 -7.22 15.71
N GLU A 73 -2.03 -7.85 16.87
CA GLU A 73 -0.82 -7.81 17.71
C GLU A 73 0.05 -9.03 17.44
N ALA A 74 1.33 -8.81 17.16
CA ALA A 74 2.36 -9.82 17.26
C ALA A 74 2.83 -9.91 18.73
N ALA A 75 2.56 -11.05 19.37
CA ALA A 75 3.01 -11.31 20.74
C ALA A 75 4.36 -12.04 20.74
N ILE A 76 5.38 -11.41 21.30
CA ILE A 76 6.74 -11.95 21.43
C ILE A 76 6.99 -12.26 22.90
N ASP A 77 7.17 -13.53 23.21
CA ASP A 77 7.60 -13.97 24.55
C ASP A 77 9.12 -13.93 24.64
N LEU A 78 9.65 -12.91 25.33
CA LEU A 78 11.07 -12.69 25.50
C LEU A 78 11.79 -13.86 26.19
N ALA A 79 11.08 -14.64 27.01
CA ALA A 79 11.64 -15.83 27.64
C ALA A 79 11.99 -16.94 26.63
N LYS A 80 11.44 -16.86 25.41
CA LYS A 80 11.70 -17.80 24.31
C LYS A 80 12.67 -17.24 23.27
N VAL A 81 13.20 -16.03 23.49
CA VAL A 81 14.16 -15.41 22.57
C VAL A 81 15.58 -15.84 22.98
N PRO A 82 16.30 -16.60 22.13
CA PRO A 82 17.65 -17.07 22.46
C PRO A 82 18.59 -15.90 22.76
N GLY A 83 19.31 -15.98 23.88
CA GLY A 83 20.26 -14.95 24.32
C GLY A 83 19.67 -13.84 25.21
N LEU A 84 18.34 -13.78 25.37
CA LEU A 84 17.65 -12.83 26.27
C LEU A 84 17.19 -13.47 27.60
N GLU A 85 17.37 -14.78 27.74
CA GLU A 85 16.87 -15.60 28.85
C GLU A 85 17.44 -15.22 30.24
N LYS A 86 18.58 -14.52 30.29
CA LYS A 86 19.33 -14.28 31.53
C LYS A 86 19.19 -12.87 32.13
N ASP A 87 18.57 -11.92 31.42
CA ASP A 87 18.44 -10.51 31.82
C ASP A 87 16.97 -10.08 31.97
N LEU A 88 16.09 -10.96 32.43
CA LEU A 88 14.67 -10.64 32.68
C LEU A 88 14.43 -9.75 33.92
N SER A 89 15.48 -9.25 34.56
CA SER A 89 15.44 -8.24 35.63
C SER A 89 14.95 -6.86 35.17
N PHE A 90 14.80 -6.65 33.85
CA PHE A 90 14.37 -5.38 33.25
C PHE A 90 12.85 -5.11 33.29
N ASN A 91 12.01 -6.00 33.81
CA ASN A 91 10.56 -5.74 33.91
C ASN A 91 10.05 -5.68 35.36
N PRO A 92 9.92 -4.48 35.95
CA PRO A 92 9.31 -4.29 37.28
C PRO A 92 7.82 -4.68 37.33
N GLY A 93 7.17 -4.91 36.17
CA GLY A 93 5.75 -5.26 36.03
C GLY A 93 5.44 -6.74 35.74
N GLY A 94 6.46 -7.62 35.68
CA GLY A 94 6.27 -9.08 35.71
C GLY A 94 5.85 -9.79 34.42
N GLY A 95 5.80 -9.13 33.26
CA GLY A 95 5.45 -9.76 31.98
C GLY A 95 6.66 -10.06 31.08
N THR A 96 6.77 -11.25 30.49
CA THR A 96 7.79 -11.56 29.48
C THR A 96 7.31 -11.30 28.05
N VAL A 97 6.03 -10.92 27.86
CA VAL A 97 5.41 -10.79 26.55
C VAL A 97 5.36 -9.33 26.12
N ILE A 98 6.02 -9.01 25.00
CA ILE A 98 5.87 -7.75 24.27
C ILE A 98 4.78 -7.94 23.21
N ARG A 99 3.90 -6.96 23.08
CA ARG A 99 2.87 -6.91 22.02
C ARG A 99 3.21 -5.77 21.08
N ILE A 100 3.41 -6.09 19.80
CA ILE A 100 3.70 -5.11 18.75
C ILE A 100 2.49 -5.09 17.82
N PRO A 101 1.77 -3.96 17.71
CA PRO A 101 0.70 -3.83 16.74
C PRO A 101 1.27 -3.84 15.32
N VAL A 102 0.62 -4.58 14.44
CA VAL A 102 0.94 -4.69 13.01
C VAL A 102 -0.34 -4.56 12.22
N THR A 103 -0.40 -3.55 11.35
CA THR A 103 -1.49 -3.36 10.42
C THR A 103 -1.18 -4.03 9.10
N GLN A 104 -2.00 -4.99 8.70
CA GLN A 104 -1.99 -5.50 7.35
C GLN A 104 -2.91 -4.65 6.48
N ALA A 105 -2.39 -4.14 5.38
CA ALA A 105 -3.18 -3.46 4.35
C ALA A 105 -3.17 -4.24 3.04
N VAL A 106 -4.32 -4.27 2.37
CA VAL A 106 -4.51 -4.84 1.03
C VAL A 106 -5.06 -3.74 0.14
N ILE A 107 -4.31 -3.39 -0.89
CA ILE A 107 -4.63 -2.34 -1.85
C ILE A 107 -4.82 -2.97 -3.23
N TYR A 108 -5.94 -2.66 -3.86
CA TYR A 108 -6.27 -3.13 -5.19
C TYR A 108 -5.99 -2.04 -6.22
N GLY A 109 -5.27 -2.42 -7.27
CA GLY A 109 -4.96 -1.56 -8.41
C GLY A 109 -5.29 -2.26 -9.71
N TRP A 110 -5.68 -1.51 -10.72
CA TRP A 110 -5.83 -2.01 -12.08
C TRP A 110 -4.92 -1.27 -13.04
N TYR A 111 -4.55 -1.93 -14.12
CA TYR A 111 -3.89 -1.27 -15.25
C TYR A 111 -4.23 -1.98 -16.56
N ASP A 112 -4.24 -1.23 -17.65
CA ASP A 112 -4.30 -1.80 -18.99
C ASP A 112 -2.88 -2.20 -19.41
N ASN A 113 -2.54 -3.48 -19.31
CA ASN A 113 -1.21 -4.01 -19.60
C ASN A 113 -0.80 -3.89 -21.09
N GLU A 114 -1.67 -3.37 -21.95
CA GLU A 114 -1.41 -3.16 -23.38
C GLU A 114 -1.53 -1.68 -23.74
N MET A 115 -2.57 -1.32 -24.51
CA MET A 115 -2.62 -0.05 -25.24
C MET A 115 -3.00 1.12 -24.35
N GLY A 116 -3.92 0.95 -23.40
CA GLY A 116 -4.38 2.04 -22.53
C GLY A 116 -3.27 2.63 -21.66
N SER A 117 -2.46 1.76 -21.02
CA SER A 117 -1.43 2.19 -20.08
C SER A 117 -0.02 2.06 -20.65
N TYR A 118 0.46 0.83 -20.81
CA TYR A 118 1.89 0.55 -21.02
C TYR A 118 2.44 1.24 -22.26
N VAL A 119 1.76 1.13 -23.40
CA VAL A 119 2.20 1.75 -24.66
C VAL A 119 2.17 3.28 -24.59
N ASN A 120 1.17 3.87 -23.93
CA ASN A 120 1.08 5.32 -23.75
C ASN A 120 2.22 5.85 -22.87
N MET A 121 2.52 5.17 -21.75
CA MET A 121 3.63 5.55 -20.88
C MET A 121 4.99 5.42 -21.59
N LEU A 122 5.17 4.40 -22.43
CA LEU A 122 6.37 4.25 -23.26
C LEU A 122 6.50 5.41 -24.28
N GLY A 123 5.38 5.86 -24.84
CA GLY A 123 5.32 7.05 -25.70
C GLY A 123 5.75 8.32 -24.95
N ASP A 124 5.16 8.58 -23.78
CA ASP A 124 5.52 9.73 -22.96
C ASP A 124 7.00 9.66 -22.52
N ARG A 125 7.52 8.47 -22.22
CA ARG A 125 8.94 8.28 -21.93
C ARG A 125 9.83 8.62 -23.13
N THR A 126 9.43 8.23 -24.35
CA THR A 126 10.16 8.55 -25.58
C THR A 126 10.26 10.07 -25.78
N VAL A 127 9.16 10.80 -25.56
CA VAL A 127 9.15 12.28 -25.60
C VAL A 127 10.11 12.85 -24.55
N SER A 128 10.02 12.38 -23.31
CA SER A 128 10.90 12.87 -22.23
C SER A 128 12.39 12.67 -22.51
N ILE A 129 12.76 11.58 -23.23
CA ILE A 129 14.16 11.34 -23.62
C ILE A 129 14.57 12.33 -24.71
N ALA A 130 13.72 12.60 -25.69
CA ALA A 130 14.00 13.55 -26.76
C ALA A 130 14.17 14.98 -26.23
N GLU A 131 13.42 15.37 -25.19
CA GLU A 131 13.54 16.68 -24.55
C GLU A 131 14.83 16.85 -23.72
N LEU A 132 15.47 15.74 -23.34
CA LEU A 132 16.75 15.72 -22.61
C LEU A 132 17.98 15.77 -23.53
N MET A 133 17.79 15.67 -24.85
CA MET A 133 18.86 15.74 -25.86
C MET A 133 19.08 17.17 -26.34
#